data_AF-A0A9X5X676-F1
#
_entry.id   AF-A0A9X5X676-F1
#
_cell.length_a   1.000
_cell.length_b   1.000
_cell.length_c   1.000
_cell.angle_alpha   90.00
_cell.angle_beta   90.00
_cell.angle_gamma   90.00
#
_symmetry.space_group_name_H-M   'P 1'
#
loop_
_entity.id
_entity.type
_entity.pdbx_description
1 polymer ?
#
loop_
_entity_poly.entity_id
_entity_poly.type
_entity_poly.pdbx_seq_one_letter_code
_entity_poly.pdbx_strand_id
1 'polypeptide(L)' 'FQRYGDAPRGAGVGLGLAVARGFAEAMGGTLNAEDTPGGGLTMVLTVRAVHRLPDLATATAERQAS' A
#
# COMPACT_ATOMS: atom_id res chain seq x y z
N PHE A 1 0.91 -6.42 19.61
CA PHE A 1 0.18 -6.52 18.33
C PHE A 1 -0.83 -7.65 18.44
N GLN A 2 -2.11 -7.34 18.28
CA GLN A 2 -3.21 -8.32 18.29
C GLN A 2 -3.19 -9.12 16.97
N ARG A 3 -3.41 -10.44 17.03
CA ARG A 3 -3.47 -11.32 15.85
C ARG A 3 -4.84 -11.25 15.18
N TYR A 4 -4.87 -11.47 13.87
CA TYR A 4 -6.01 -11.39 12.94
C TYR A 4 -7.23 -12.30 13.23
N GLY A 5 -7.33 -12.91 14.41
CA GLY A 5 -8.45 -13.78 14.79
C GLY A 5 -9.08 -13.50 16.16
N ASP A 6 -8.40 -12.74 17.03
CA ASP A 6 -8.78 -12.62 18.45
C ASP A 6 -9.19 -11.18 18.82
N ALA A 7 -10.02 -10.55 18.00
CA ALA A 7 -10.79 -9.40 18.47
C ALA A 7 -12.13 -9.91 19.01
N PRO A 8 -12.43 -9.71 20.32
CA PRO A 8 -13.79 -9.88 20.81
C PRO A 8 -14.72 -9.01 19.95
N ARG A 9 -15.96 -9.44 19.75
CA ARG A 9 -17.01 -8.74 18.98
C ARG A 9 -17.47 -7.42 19.63
N GLY A 10 -16.54 -6.60 20.10
CA GLY A 10 -16.75 -5.21 20.46
C GLY A 10 -16.38 -4.34 19.27
N ALA A 11 -17.20 -3.35 18.96
CA ALA A 11 -16.88 -2.31 17.99
C ALA A 11 -15.49 -1.76 18.33
N GLY A 12 -14.49 -2.07 17.51
CA GLY A 12 -13.15 -1.53 17.70
C GLY A 12 -13.24 -0.01 17.75
N VAL A 13 -12.37 0.63 18.52
CA VAL A 13 -12.33 2.08 18.77
C VAL A 13 -12.17 2.97 17.52
N GLY A 14 -12.30 2.42 16.31
CA GLY A 14 -12.27 3.16 15.04
C GLY A 14 -10.87 3.61 14.60
N LEU A 15 -9.82 3.22 15.34
CA LEU A 15 -8.47 3.74 15.13
C LEU A 15 -7.76 3.21 13.88
N GLY A 16 -8.21 2.09 13.30
CA GLY A 16 -7.51 1.44 12.19
C GLY A 16 -7.29 2.38 10.98
N LEU A 17 -8.33 3.13 10.59
CA LEU A 17 -8.24 4.05 9.46
C LEU A 17 -7.41 5.30 9.79
N ALA A 18 -7.54 5.83 11.01
CA ALA A 18 -6.75 6.98 11.46
C ALA A 18 -5.25 6.65 11.47
N VAL A 19 -4.89 5.45 11.95
CA VAL A 19 -3.50 4.96 11.94
C VAL A 19 -3.00 4.75 10.52
N ALA A 20 -3.79 4.11 9.66
CA ALA A 20 -3.39 3.88 8.26
C ALA A 20 -3.17 5.19 7.49
N ARG A 21 -4.06 6.18 7.69
CA ARG A 21 -3.91 7.52 7.10
C ARG A 21 -2.63 8.21 7.59
N GLY A 22 -2.44 8.29 8.91
CA GLY A 22 -1.25 8.92 9.47
C GLY A 22 0.05 8.24 9.03
N PHE A 23 0.04 6.92 8.85
CA PHE A 23 1.19 6.19 8.32
C PHE A 23 1.47 6.51 6.85
N ALA A 24 0.45 6.55 6.00
CA ALA A 24 0.59 6.94 4.60
C ALA A 24 1.15 8.38 4.48
N GLU A 25 0.64 9.31 5.27
CA GLU A 25 1.11 10.70 5.32
C GLU A 25 2.56 10.80 5.80
N ALA A 26 2.95 10.03 6.83
CA ALA A 26 4.33 9.97 7.31
C ALA A 26 5.32 9.44 6.26
N MET A 27 4.86 8.56 5.33
CA MET A 27 5.67 8.10 4.20
C MET A 27 5.73 9.13 3.05
N GLY A 28 5.01 10.25 3.15
CA GLY A 28 4.84 11.23 2.08
C GLY A 28 3.88 10.74 0.98
N GLY A 29 2.95 9.85 1.32
CA GLY A 29 1.87 9.38 0.47
C GLY A 29 0.51 9.94 0.91
N THR A 30 -0.57 9.43 0.31
CA THR A 30 -1.96 9.80 0.63
C THR A 30 -2.86 8.57 0.70
N LEU A 31 -3.94 8.65 1.48
CA LEU A 31 -4.96 7.60 1.55
C LEU A 31 -6.36 8.24 1.44
N ASN A 32 -7.08 7.91 0.37
CA ASN A 32 -8.39 8.48 0.05
C ASN A 32 -9.46 7.40 -0.05
N ALA A 33 -10.70 7.81 0.19
CA ALA A 33 -11.90 7.00 -0.01
C ALA A 33 -12.56 7.44 -1.33
N GLU A 34 -12.91 6.49 -2.16
CA GLU A 34 -13.63 6.68 -3.41
C GLU A 34 -14.84 5.75 -3.46
N ASP A 35 -15.91 6.20 -4.12
CA ASP A 35 -17.08 5.37 -4.36
C ASP A 35 -16.74 4.20 -5.29
N THR A 36 -17.21 3.00 -4.94
CA THR A 36 -17.08 1.83 -5.81
C THR A 36 -18.32 1.68 -6.70
N PRO A 37 -18.18 1.64 -8.02
CA PRO A 37 -19.29 1.25 -8.90
C PRO A 37 -19.84 -0.13 -8.49
N GLY A 38 -21.16 -0.21 -8.27
CA GLY A 38 -21.80 -1.42 -7.72
C GLY A 38 -21.93 -1.44 -6.20
N GLY A 39 -21.48 -0.39 -5.51
CA GLY A 39 -21.60 -0.22 -4.06
C GLY A 39 -20.36 -0.70 -3.30
N GLY A 40 -20.27 -0.31 -2.03
CA GLY A 40 -19.06 -0.51 -1.21
C GLY A 40 -18.13 0.70 -1.24
N LEU A 41 -16.88 0.47 -0.86
CA LEU A 41 -15.86 1.51 -0.69
C LEU A 41 -14.55 1.07 -1.35
N THR A 42 -13.98 1.95 -2.17
CA THR A 42 -12.64 1.82 -2.73
C THR A 42 -11.70 2.70 -1.92
N MET A 43 -10.63 2.13 -1.38
CA MET A 43 -9.56 2.91 -0.75
C MET A 43 -8.40 3.08 -1.72
N VAL A 44 -7.99 4.31 -1.99
CA VAL A 44 -6.87 4.64 -2.89
C VAL A 44 -5.68 5.11 -2.08
N LEU A 45 -4.60 4.33 -2.13
CA LEU A 45 -3.32 4.62 -1.49
C LEU A 45 -2.30 5.05 -2.56
N THR A 46 -1.83 6.29 -2.46
CA THR A 46 -0.74 6.79 -3.31
C THR A 46 0.54 6.83 -2.50
N VAL A 47 1.60 6.21 -3.02
CA VAL A 47 2.94 6.20 -2.41
C VAL A 47 4.00 6.43 -3.47
N ARG A 48 5.15 6.96 -3.05
CA ARG A 48 6.30 7.14 -3.95
C ARG A 48 6.85 5.77 -4.35
N ALA A 49 6.78 5.45 -5.64
CA ALA A 49 7.43 4.26 -6.18
C ALA A 49 8.94 4.48 -6.25
N VAL A 50 9.70 3.46 -5.83
CA VAL A 50 11.14 3.39 -6.11
C VAL A 50 11.31 2.57 -7.38
N HIS A 51 12.03 3.10 -8.37
CA HIS A 51 12.37 2.34 -9.55
C HIS A 51 13.38 1.26 -9.16
N ARG A 52 13.07 0.01 -9.49
CA ARG A 52 14.10 -1.03 -9.49
C ARG A 52 14.99 -0.75 -10.69
N LEU A 53 16.29 -0.57 -10.45
CA LEU A 53 17.25 -0.59 -11.55
C LEU A 53 17.10 -1.94 -12.28
N PRO A 54 17.03 -1.95 -13.63
CA PRO A 54 16.91 -3.20 -14.38
C PRO A 54 17.98 -4.17 -13.90
N ASP A 55 17.58 -5.44 -13.74
CA ASP A 55 18.50 -6.49 -13.34
C ASP A 55 19.72 -6.45 -14.27
N LEU A 56 20.91 -6.24 -13.70
CA LEU A 56 22.14 -6.15 -14.48
C LEU A 56 22.44 -7.48 -15.20
N ALA A 57 21.76 -8.58 -14.82
CA ALA A 57 21.75 -9.82 -15.58
C ALA A 57 21.22 -9.63 -17.02
N THR A 58 20.19 -8.80 -17.24
CA THR A 58 19.66 -8.51 -18.58
C THR A 58 20.58 -7.54 -19.34
N ALA A 59 21.14 -6.55 -18.64
CA ALA A 59 22.01 -5.53 -19.24
C ALA A 59 23.39 -6.07 -19.69
N THR A 60 23.85 -7.17 -19.11
CA THR A 60 25.12 -7.81 -19.51
C THR A 60 24.92 -8.73 -20.72
N ALA A 61 23.77 -9.39 -20.84
CA ALA A 61 23.45 -10.25 -21.98
C ALA A 61 23.34 -9.46 -23.31
N GLU A 62 22.86 -8.21 -23.28
CA GLU A 62 22.76 -7.36 -24.48
C GLU A 62 24.11 -6.76 -24.92
N ARG A 63 25.11 -6.65 -24.03
CA ARG A 63 26.45 -6.15 -24.39
C ARG A 63 27.39 -7.22 -24.94
N GLN A 64 27.12 -8.51 -24.68
CA GLN A 64 27.95 -9.61 -25.17
C GLN A 64 27.51 -10.14 -26.54
N ALA A 65 26.41 -9.63 -27.09
CA ALA A 65 25.87 -10.02 -28.41
C ALA A 65 26.28 -9.06 -29.55
N SER A 66 27.23 -8.14 -29.32
CA SER A 66 27.74 -7.20 -30.33
C SER A 66 29.25 -7.30 -30.53
#